data_AF-A0A4Q3R628-F1
#
_entry.id   AF-A0A4Q3R628-F1
#
_cell.length_a   1.000
_cell.length_b   1.000
_cell.length_c   1.000
_cell.angle_alpha   90.00
_cell.angle_beta   90.00
_cell.angle_gamma   90.00
#
_symmetry.space_group_name_H-M   'P 1'
#
loop_
_entity.id
_entity.type
_entity.pdbx_description
1 polymer ?
#
loop_
_entity_poly.entity_id
_entity_poly.type
_entity_poly.pdbx_seq_one_letter_code
_entity_poly.pdbx_strand_id
1 'polypeptide(L)'
;MQNDPAAGLAVLEEGLQKYPALKSDATFFGTYLGAISRVKKKEAMPVISEELLQFEKKGNLSEAGYNTLIGFYTRDKRKEKVDSLTAAMKLAYPDGDWKKTEAGMLFAKEKDLAKKTALYEDFIRQFPPNDATKAGVDNLRSQLANAYAGAKDYDKFQQWNSSLAKSAAAMNSNNLAWKMAENDDNIELAKKMAYDATMYAKGEVEKPSDKKPEGMTSKQWKQQRETNYAMFGDTYAFILYKLGDFKTAYPIAKDAATINKLKDPEYNERYALLAEKTLPSTESKKLIEQFVKDGVASSKTKEALKNIYVKEKSSEAGFDTYLAALEADAKIKKRDEIAKSI
;
A
#
# COMPACT_ATOMS: atom_id res chain seq x y z
N MET A 1 -20.00 -3.04 -11.04
CA MET A 1 -21.07 -2.08 -10.70
C MET A 1 -20.40 -0.78 -10.30
N GLN A 2 -20.72 0.33 -10.95
CA GLN A 2 -20.33 1.65 -10.44
C GLN A 2 -21.08 1.89 -9.11
N ASN A 3 -20.37 2.45 -8.15
CA ASN A 3 -20.88 2.69 -6.80
C ASN A 3 -21.70 3.98 -6.82
N ASP A 4 -23.03 3.89 -6.97
CA ASP A 4 -23.93 5.05 -6.90
C ASP A 4 -24.28 5.36 -5.44
N PRO A 5 -23.78 6.48 -4.87
CA PRO A 5 -24.03 6.83 -3.46
C PRO A 5 -25.51 7.08 -3.17
N ALA A 6 -26.29 7.58 -4.13
CA ALA A 6 -27.70 7.90 -3.94
C ALA A 6 -28.54 6.61 -3.82
N ALA A 7 -28.30 5.64 -4.70
CA ALA A 7 -28.90 4.31 -4.60
C ALA A 7 -28.52 3.62 -3.28
N GLY A 8 -27.27 3.77 -2.82
CA GLY A 8 -26.83 3.25 -1.52
C GLY A 8 -27.59 3.85 -0.35
N LEU A 9 -27.82 5.17 -0.33
CA LEU A 9 -28.62 5.81 0.72
C LEU A 9 -30.09 5.36 0.68
N ALA A 10 -30.70 5.28 -0.51
CA ALA A 10 -32.08 4.85 -0.67
C ALA A 10 -32.32 3.45 -0.09
N VAL A 11 -31.42 2.50 -0.32
CA VAL A 11 -31.50 1.14 0.25
C VAL A 11 -31.45 1.17 1.78
N LEU A 12 -30.62 2.04 2.38
CA LEU A 12 -30.57 2.18 3.83
C LEU A 12 -31.86 2.77 4.39
N GLU A 13 -32.46 3.75 3.70
CA GLU A 13 -33.73 4.38 4.08
C GLU A 13 -34.91 3.42 3.95
N GLU A 14 -34.99 2.63 2.88
CA GLU A 14 -35.98 1.55 2.73
C GLU A 14 -35.82 0.48 3.83
N GLY A 15 -34.57 0.15 4.18
CA GLY A 15 -34.26 -0.75 5.29
C GLY A 15 -34.78 -0.21 6.62
N LEU A 16 -34.61 1.08 6.88
CA LEU A 16 -35.10 1.76 8.08
C LEU A 16 -36.62 1.81 8.17
N GLN A 17 -37.34 1.88 7.04
CA GLN A 17 -38.80 1.79 7.05
C GLN A 17 -39.28 0.43 7.56
N LYS A 18 -38.57 -0.65 7.21
CA LYS A 18 -38.91 -2.02 7.64
C LYS A 18 -38.36 -2.36 9.02
N TYR A 19 -37.20 -1.80 9.37
CA TYR A 19 -36.46 -2.11 10.60
C TYR A 19 -35.98 -0.83 11.30
N PRO A 20 -36.90 0.00 11.82
CA PRO A 20 -36.53 1.31 12.42
C PRO A 20 -35.59 1.18 13.62
N ALA A 21 -35.59 0.03 14.31
CA ALA A 21 -34.68 -0.25 15.40
C ALA A 21 -33.19 -0.26 14.99
N LEU A 22 -32.87 -0.51 13.72
CA LEU A 22 -31.49 -0.47 13.21
C LEU A 22 -30.82 0.88 13.40
N LYS A 23 -31.62 1.96 13.47
CA LYS A 23 -31.15 3.31 13.76
C LYS A 23 -30.45 3.42 15.12
N SER A 24 -30.66 2.44 16.00
CA SER A 24 -30.04 2.36 17.32
C SER A 24 -28.76 1.53 17.37
N ASP A 25 -28.49 0.74 16.33
CA ASP A 25 -27.21 0.03 16.22
C ASP A 25 -26.13 1.03 15.78
N ALA A 26 -25.05 1.14 16.56
CA ALA A 26 -24.02 2.13 16.33
C ALA A 26 -23.32 1.96 14.97
N THR A 27 -23.15 0.70 14.52
CA THR A 27 -22.48 0.39 13.25
C THR A 27 -23.35 0.80 12.06
N PHE A 28 -24.63 0.43 12.10
CA PHE A 28 -25.61 0.85 11.11
C PHE A 28 -25.75 2.37 11.09
N PHE A 29 -25.90 3.00 12.26
CA PHE A 29 -26.07 4.44 12.38
C PHE A 29 -24.88 5.22 11.80
N GLY A 30 -23.64 4.81 12.13
CA GLY A 30 -22.44 5.40 11.54
C GLY A 30 -22.40 5.26 10.02
N THR A 31 -22.81 4.11 9.49
CA THR A 31 -22.91 3.85 8.04
C THR A 31 -23.95 4.76 7.38
N TYR A 32 -25.12 4.89 8.00
CA TYR A 32 -26.22 5.74 7.54
C TYR A 32 -25.83 7.22 7.46
N LEU A 33 -25.23 7.76 8.52
CA LEU A 33 -24.75 9.14 8.53
C LEU A 33 -23.62 9.37 7.50
N GLY A 34 -22.78 8.36 7.28
CA GLY A 34 -21.75 8.37 6.24
C GLY A 34 -22.35 8.44 4.83
N ALA A 35 -23.43 7.70 4.56
CA ALA A 35 -24.17 7.75 3.30
C ALA A 35 -24.82 9.13 3.08
N ILE A 36 -25.48 9.68 4.11
CA ILE A 36 -26.04 11.05 4.07
C ILE A 36 -24.95 12.08 3.72
N SER A 37 -23.79 11.99 4.37
CA SER A 37 -22.64 12.88 4.12
C SER A 37 -22.21 12.86 2.65
N ARG A 38 -22.16 11.68 2.04
CA ARG A 38 -21.73 11.50 0.64
C ARG A 38 -22.74 12.02 -0.37
N VAL A 39 -24.04 11.79 -0.13
CA VAL A 39 -25.11 12.17 -1.05
C VAL A 39 -25.44 13.67 -0.93
N LYS A 40 -25.69 14.15 0.29
CA LYS A 40 -26.16 15.52 0.53
C LYS A 40 -25.02 16.56 0.61
N LYS A 41 -23.77 16.12 0.77
CA LYS A 41 -22.57 16.98 0.77
C LYS A 41 -22.71 18.18 1.73
N LYS A 42 -22.79 19.40 1.20
CA LYS A 42 -22.89 20.63 2.01
C LYS A 42 -24.21 20.72 2.79
N GLU A 43 -25.27 20.06 2.31
CA GLU A 43 -26.60 20.03 2.95
C GLU A 43 -26.72 18.89 3.96
N ALA A 44 -25.69 18.07 4.13
CA ALA A 44 -25.75 16.92 5.03
C ALA A 44 -25.79 17.32 6.51
N MET A 45 -25.10 18.40 6.89
CA MET A 45 -24.85 18.69 8.30
C MET A 45 -26.12 19.01 9.12
N PRO A 46 -27.11 19.77 8.62
CA PRO A 46 -28.37 19.95 9.33
C PRO A 46 -29.09 18.62 9.60
N VAL A 47 -29.20 17.76 8.58
CA VAL A 47 -29.83 16.43 8.71
C VAL A 47 -29.07 15.56 9.70
N ILE A 48 -27.74 15.48 9.56
CA ILE A 48 -26.88 14.71 10.46
C ILE A 48 -26.99 15.22 11.90
N SER A 49 -27.08 16.54 12.11
CA SER A 49 -27.19 17.11 13.45
C SER A 49 -28.46 16.68 14.15
N GLU A 50 -29.59 16.67 13.44
CA GLU A 50 -30.87 16.20 13.97
C GLU A 50 -30.82 14.71 14.32
N GLU A 51 -30.23 13.91 13.43
CA GLU A 51 -30.02 12.48 13.62
C GLU A 51 -29.16 12.16 14.85
N LEU A 52 -28.05 12.89 15.04
CA LEU A 52 -27.18 12.74 16.21
C LEU A 52 -27.92 13.08 17.52
N LEU A 53 -28.73 14.14 17.52
CA LEU A 53 -29.52 14.53 18.68
C LEU A 53 -30.56 13.45 19.05
N GLN A 54 -31.21 12.83 18.05
CA GLN A 54 -32.14 11.73 18.30
C GLN A 54 -31.42 10.50 18.86
N PHE A 55 -30.27 10.14 18.30
CA PHE A 55 -29.47 9.01 18.75
C PHE A 55 -28.99 9.22 20.20
N GLU A 56 -28.49 10.40 20.53
CA GLU A 56 -28.05 10.75 21.88
C GLU A 56 -29.20 10.70 22.90
N LYS A 57 -30.36 11.27 22.58
CA LYS A 57 -31.54 11.31 23.47
C LYS A 57 -32.02 9.92 23.89
N LYS A 58 -31.75 8.89 23.08
CA LYS A 58 -32.14 7.51 23.40
C LYS A 58 -31.43 7.00 24.67
N GLY A 59 -30.23 7.50 24.98
CA GLY A 59 -29.42 7.03 26.10
C GLY A 59 -28.99 5.57 25.96
N ASN A 60 -28.42 5.00 27.04
CA ASN A 60 -27.86 3.64 27.09
C ASN A 60 -26.95 3.31 25.88
N LEU A 61 -26.10 4.27 25.52
CA LEU A 61 -25.23 4.19 24.35
C LEU A 61 -24.11 3.19 24.63
N SER A 62 -23.87 2.27 23.69
CA SER A 62 -22.63 1.49 23.67
C SER A 62 -21.41 2.40 23.53
N GLU A 63 -20.22 1.90 23.86
CA GLU A 63 -18.97 2.63 23.62
C GLU A 63 -18.83 3.03 22.13
N ALA A 64 -19.20 2.14 21.21
CA ALA A 64 -19.26 2.44 19.78
C ALA A 64 -20.27 3.56 19.44
N GLY A 65 -21.39 3.63 20.17
CA GLY A 65 -22.37 4.72 20.07
C GLY A 65 -21.78 6.07 20.48
N TYR A 66 -21.10 6.12 21.63
CA TYR A 66 -20.35 7.31 22.07
C TYR A 66 -19.30 7.72 21.04
N ASN A 67 -18.48 6.78 20.56
CA ASN A 67 -17.45 7.04 19.56
C ASN A 67 -18.04 7.58 18.25
N THR A 68 -19.20 7.08 17.83
CA THR A 68 -19.93 7.62 16.67
C THR A 68 -20.31 9.09 16.89
N LEU A 69 -20.94 9.41 18.02
CA LEU A 69 -21.32 10.79 18.35
C LEU A 69 -20.09 11.71 18.41
N ILE A 70 -19.05 11.31 19.14
CA ILE A 70 -17.79 12.05 19.29
C ILE A 70 -17.17 12.33 17.91
N GLY A 71 -17.11 11.32 17.03
CA GLY A 71 -16.52 11.46 15.70
C GLY A 71 -17.29 12.42 14.79
N PHE A 72 -18.62 12.46 14.86
CA PHE A 72 -19.41 13.43 14.09
C PHE A 72 -19.36 14.85 14.69
N TYR A 73 -19.48 14.99 16.01
CA TYR A 73 -19.39 16.30 16.67
C TYR A 73 -18.00 16.94 16.57
N THR A 74 -16.93 16.13 16.51
CA THR A 74 -15.58 16.61 16.21
C THR A 74 -15.51 17.26 14.82
N ARG A 75 -16.13 16.64 13.81
CA ARG A 75 -16.18 17.18 12.44
C ARG A 75 -17.01 18.46 12.33
N ASP A 76 -18.10 18.54 13.10
CA ASP A 76 -18.94 19.75 13.24
C ASP A 76 -18.33 20.80 14.20
N LYS A 77 -17.10 20.58 14.68
CA LYS A 77 -16.35 21.48 15.56
C LYS A 77 -17.07 21.83 16.87
N ARG A 78 -17.89 20.91 17.39
CA ARG A 78 -18.64 21.05 18.66
C ARG A 78 -17.79 20.57 19.84
N LYS A 79 -16.73 21.31 20.18
CA LYS A 79 -15.74 20.89 21.17
C LYS A 79 -16.33 20.54 22.55
N GLU A 80 -17.16 21.41 23.13
CA GLU A 80 -17.74 21.17 24.46
C GLU A 80 -18.56 19.87 24.51
N LYS A 81 -19.29 19.59 23.41
CA LYS A 81 -20.07 18.37 23.26
C LYS A 81 -19.17 17.14 23.20
N VAL A 82 -18.07 17.22 22.44
CA VAL A 82 -17.07 16.14 22.35
C VAL A 82 -16.45 15.87 23.71
N ASP A 83 -16.04 16.91 24.44
CA ASP A 83 -15.41 16.77 25.75
C ASP A 83 -16.39 16.12 26.75
N SER A 84 -17.65 16.58 26.77
CA SER A 84 -18.70 16.01 27.62
C SER A 84 -19.01 14.54 27.29
N LEU A 85 -19.16 14.20 26.01
CA LEU A 85 -19.44 12.83 25.59
C LEU A 85 -18.25 11.90 25.85
N THR A 86 -17.02 12.39 25.72
CA THR A 86 -15.82 11.63 26.03
C THR A 86 -15.75 11.31 27.53
N ALA A 87 -16.01 12.29 28.39
CA ALA A 87 -16.07 12.07 29.83
C ALA A 87 -17.17 11.06 30.21
N ALA A 88 -18.36 11.20 29.65
CA ALA A 88 -19.46 10.27 29.86
C ALA A 88 -19.13 8.85 29.38
N MET A 89 -18.50 8.71 28.21
CA MET A 89 -18.04 7.42 27.67
C MET A 89 -17.05 6.75 28.62
N LYS A 90 -16.01 7.46 29.08
CA LYS A 90 -15.00 6.89 29.97
C LYS A 90 -15.58 6.49 31.33
N LEU A 91 -16.57 7.23 31.83
CA LEU A 91 -17.28 6.89 33.06
C LEU A 91 -18.17 5.65 32.89
N ALA A 92 -18.87 5.55 31.77
CA ALA A 92 -19.76 4.41 31.47
C ALA A 92 -18.99 3.13 31.11
N TYR A 93 -17.80 3.28 30.51
CA TYR A 93 -16.94 2.19 30.05
C TYR A 93 -15.54 2.33 30.64
N PRO A 94 -15.37 2.19 31.97
CA PRO A 94 -14.06 2.41 32.61
C PRO A 94 -12.97 1.48 32.09
N ASP A 95 -13.32 0.30 31.57
CA ASP A 95 -12.40 -0.67 30.95
C ASP A 95 -12.65 -0.85 29.43
N GLY A 96 -13.20 0.17 28.78
CA GLY A 96 -13.53 0.16 27.36
C GLY A 96 -12.32 0.15 26.41
N ASP A 97 -12.62 -0.07 25.13
CA ASP A 97 -11.66 -0.07 24.02
C ASP A 97 -10.92 1.27 23.84
N TRP A 98 -11.45 2.36 24.40
CA TRP A 98 -10.79 3.66 24.41
C TRP A 98 -9.42 3.60 25.09
N LYS A 99 -9.22 2.77 26.13
CA LYS A 99 -7.91 2.61 26.78
C LYS A 99 -6.88 2.08 25.81
N LYS A 100 -7.25 1.05 25.05
CA LYS A 100 -6.41 0.45 24.01
C LYS A 100 -6.13 1.46 22.90
N THR A 101 -7.14 2.21 22.48
CA THR A 101 -7.00 3.25 21.46
C THR A 101 -6.02 4.35 21.89
N GLU A 102 -6.14 4.85 23.12
CA GLU A 102 -5.24 5.86 23.67
C GLU A 102 -3.81 5.34 23.84
N ALA A 103 -3.64 4.12 24.37
CA ALA A 103 -2.32 3.50 24.47
C ALA A 103 -1.65 3.34 23.09
N GLY A 104 -2.41 2.91 22.07
CA GLY A 104 -1.94 2.82 20.70
C GLY A 104 -1.55 4.17 20.10
N MET A 105 -2.31 5.22 20.39
CA MET A 105 -2.00 6.60 19.96
C MET A 105 -0.73 7.14 20.62
N LEU A 106 -0.54 6.89 21.92
CA LEU A 106 0.67 7.27 22.65
C LEU A 106 1.90 6.58 22.05
N PHE A 107 1.81 5.26 21.84
CA PHE A 107 2.85 4.50 21.17
C PHE A 107 3.17 5.07 19.78
N ALA A 108 2.17 5.35 18.96
CA ALA A 108 2.38 5.84 17.59
C ALA A 108 3.11 7.18 17.55
N LYS A 109 2.80 8.09 18.49
CA LYS A 109 3.38 9.44 18.57
C LYS A 109 4.78 9.49 19.19
N GLU A 110 5.15 8.49 19.99
CA GLU A 110 6.46 8.46 20.66
C GLU A 110 7.59 8.26 19.63
N LYS A 111 8.65 9.07 19.78
CA LYS A 111 9.82 9.11 18.90
C LYS A 111 11.06 8.52 19.56
N ASP A 112 11.17 8.63 20.89
CA ASP A 112 12.24 7.99 21.63
C ASP A 112 12.05 6.47 21.58
N LEU A 113 13.05 5.75 21.07
CA LEU A 113 12.93 4.32 20.82
C LEU A 113 12.78 3.50 22.10
N ALA A 114 13.47 3.86 23.17
CA ALA A 114 13.38 3.16 24.44
C ALA A 114 11.99 3.34 25.06
N LYS A 115 11.46 4.57 25.06
CA LYS A 115 10.09 4.85 25.50
C LYS A 115 9.05 4.17 24.62
N LYS A 116 9.25 4.18 23.29
CA LYS A 116 8.33 3.51 22.35
C LYS A 116 8.30 2.00 22.57
N THR A 117 9.44 1.37 22.85
CA THR A 117 9.50 -0.04 23.24
C THR A 117 8.79 -0.29 24.58
N ALA A 118 9.02 0.54 25.59
CA ALA A 118 8.33 0.42 26.87
C ALA A 118 6.81 0.57 26.75
N LEU A 119 6.33 1.49 25.91
CA LEU A 119 4.90 1.66 25.61
C LEU A 119 4.31 0.44 24.90
N TYR A 120 5.07 -0.22 24.04
CA TYR A 120 4.64 -1.48 23.42
C TYR A 120 4.52 -2.61 24.46
N GLU A 121 5.52 -2.76 25.32
CA GLU A 121 5.53 -3.78 26.38
C GLU A 121 4.37 -3.58 27.36
N ASP A 122 4.08 -2.32 27.70
CA ASP A 122 2.93 -1.95 28.50
C ASP A 122 1.61 -2.23 27.77
N PHE A 123 1.52 -1.91 26.48
CA PHE A 123 0.36 -2.21 25.65
C PHE A 123 0.04 -3.71 25.63
N ILE A 124 1.01 -4.58 25.37
CA ILE A 124 0.76 -6.03 25.30
C ILE A 124 0.49 -6.66 26.68
N ARG A 125 0.98 -6.04 27.77
CA ARG A 125 0.69 -6.47 29.14
C ARG A 125 -0.75 -6.09 29.53
N GLN A 126 -1.21 -4.90 29.17
CA GLN A 126 -2.58 -4.46 29.42
C GLN A 126 -3.60 -5.09 28.47
N PHE A 127 -3.20 -5.33 27.21
CA PHE A 127 -4.05 -5.88 26.15
C PHE A 127 -3.40 -7.10 25.49
N PRO A 128 -3.35 -8.26 26.18
CA PRO A 128 -2.72 -9.46 25.66
C PRO A 128 -3.24 -9.84 24.26
N PRO A 129 -2.35 -10.21 23.32
CA PRO A 129 -2.75 -10.57 21.96
C PRO A 129 -3.58 -11.85 21.94
N ASN A 130 -4.57 -11.88 21.05
CA ASN A 130 -5.33 -13.06 20.65
C ASN A 130 -5.46 -13.08 19.12
N ASP A 131 -6.11 -14.09 18.56
CA ASP A 131 -6.23 -14.24 17.10
C ASP A 131 -6.87 -13.02 16.41
N ALA A 132 -7.86 -12.37 17.05
CA ALA A 132 -8.52 -11.20 16.51
C ALA A 132 -7.65 -9.93 16.57
N THR A 133 -6.72 -9.85 17.53
CA THR A 133 -5.88 -8.65 17.75
C THR A 133 -4.45 -8.81 17.24
N LYS A 134 -4.06 -10.02 16.83
CA LYS A 134 -2.71 -10.36 16.37
C LYS A 134 -2.20 -9.42 15.27
N ALA A 135 -3.02 -9.15 14.26
CA ALA A 135 -2.65 -8.24 13.17
C ALA A 135 -2.35 -6.81 13.67
N GLY A 136 -3.11 -6.33 14.65
CA GLY A 136 -2.87 -5.03 15.28
C GLY A 136 -1.55 -5.00 16.06
N VAL A 137 -1.23 -6.07 16.79
CA VAL A 137 0.03 -6.19 17.54
C VAL A 137 1.24 -6.32 16.59
N ASP A 138 1.10 -7.07 15.50
CA ASP A 138 2.13 -7.17 14.46
C ASP A 138 2.38 -5.81 13.78
N ASN A 139 1.35 -4.98 13.61
CA ASN A 139 1.53 -3.61 13.15
C ASN A 139 2.37 -2.75 14.13
N LEU A 140 2.19 -2.90 15.45
CA LEU A 140 3.01 -2.19 16.44
C LEU A 140 4.48 -2.66 16.39
N ARG A 141 4.70 -3.98 16.29
CA ARG A 141 6.05 -4.56 16.11
C ARG A 141 6.71 -4.07 14.83
N SER A 142 5.96 -3.99 13.74
CA SER A 142 6.45 -3.46 12.46
C SER A 142 6.87 -1.98 12.57
N GLN A 143 6.09 -1.17 13.29
CA GLN A 143 6.48 0.21 13.57
C GLN A 143 7.78 0.32 14.38
N LEU A 144 7.98 -0.56 15.39
CA LEU A 144 9.25 -0.61 16.13
C LEU A 144 10.41 -1.03 15.23
N ALA A 145 10.26 -2.10 14.45
CA ALA A 145 11.28 -2.54 13.51
C ALA A 145 11.71 -1.37 12.60
N ASN A 146 10.75 -0.72 11.94
CA ASN A 146 11.03 0.39 11.03
C ASN A 146 11.60 1.64 11.74
N ALA A 147 11.24 1.88 13.01
CA ALA A 147 11.82 2.97 13.80
C ALA A 147 13.30 2.70 14.13
N TYR A 148 13.65 1.47 14.53
CA TYR A 148 15.05 1.07 14.73
C TYR A 148 15.86 1.09 13.42
N ALA A 149 15.27 0.64 12.31
CA ALA A 149 15.90 0.77 10.99
C ALA A 149 16.16 2.24 10.61
N GLY A 150 15.22 3.14 10.93
CA GLY A 150 15.38 4.59 10.76
C GLY A 150 16.53 5.18 11.58
N ALA A 151 16.82 4.60 12.74
CA ALA A 151 17.98 4.92 13.57
C ALA A 151 19.25 4.14 13.19
N LYS A 152 19.21 3.37 12.09
CA LYS A 152 20.28 2.48 11.60
C LYS A 152 20.69 1.37 12.59
N ASP A 153 19.85 1.05 13.56
CA ASP A 153 20.03 -0.10 14.44
C ASP A 153 19.42 -1.34 13.77
N TYR A 154 20.21 -1.96 12.88
CA TYR A 154 19.75 -3.08 12.07
C TYR A 154 19.60 -4.38 12.86
N ASP A 155 20.31 -4.53 13.97
CA ASP A 155 20.17 -5.67 14.88
C ASP A 155 18.82 -5.62 15.58
N LYS A 156 18.42 -4.44 16.11
CA LYS A 156 17.09 -4.25 16.67
C LYS A 156 16.00 -4.32 15.62
N PHE A 157 16.22 -3.78 14.42
CA PHE A 157 15.30 -3.99 13.30
C PHE A 157 15.05 -5.49 13.10
N GLN A 158 16.09 -6.29 12.96
CA GLN A 158 15.97 -7.74 12.73
C GLN A 158 15.29 -8.44 13.91
N GLN A 159 15.61 -8.06 15.15
CA GLN A 159 14.96 -8.59 16.35
C GLN A 159 13.44 -8.41 16.28
N TRP A 160 12.97 -7.19 16.00
CA TRP A 160 11.54 -6.90 15.90
C TRP A 160 10.91 -7.52 14.66
N ASN A 161 11.57 -7.43 13.51
CA ASN A 161 11.04 -7.89 12.23
C ASN A 161 10.86 -9.42 12.17
N SER A 162 11.77 -10.18 12.79
CA SER A 162 11.67 -11.65 12.84
C SER A 162 10.50 -12.19 13.67
N SER A 163 9.92 -11.36 14.53
CA SER A 163 8.73 -11.71 15.33
C SER A 163 7.40 -11.58 14.58
N LEU A 164 7.43 -11.03 13.36
CA LEU A 164 6.25 -10.82 12.51
C LEU A 164 5.89 -12.07 11.71
N ALA A 165 4.68 -12.08 11.16
CA ALA A 165 4.36 -12.98 10.05
C ALA A 165 5.37 -12.80 8.90
N LYS A 166 5.77 -13.89 8.25
CA LYS A 166 6.83 -13.89 7.20
C LYS A 166 6.55 -12.89 6.08
N SER A 167 5.29 -12.74 5.69
CA SER A 167 4.86 -11.77 4.68
C SER A 167 5.11 -10.32 5.09
N ALA A 168 4.80 -9.96 6.34
CA ALA A 168 5.08 -8.64 6.89
C ALA A 168 6.59 -8.40 7.06
N ALA A 169 7.33 -9.41 7.54
CA ALA A 169 8.78 -9.33 7.68
C ALA A 169 9.48 -9.10 6.32
N ALA A 170 9.08 -9.85 5.29
CA ALA A 170 9.60 -9.69 3.93
C ALA A 170 9.29 -8.31 3.35
N MET A 171 8.07 -7.80 3.55
CA MET A 171 7.68 -6.46 3.12
C MET A 171 8.55 -5.37 3.77
N ASN A 172 8.74 -5.44 5.08
CA ASN A 172 9.59 -4.49 5.81
C ASN A 172 11.03 -4.52 5.30
N SER A 173 11.61 -5.72 5.16
CA SER A 173 12.97 -5.92 4.63
C SER A 173 13.10 -5.36 3.21
N ASN A 174 12.10 -5.59 2.34
CA ASN A 174 12.10 -5.05 0.99
C ASN A 174 12.08 -3.52 0.98
N ASN A 175 11.17 -2.91 1.74
CA ASN A 175 11.04 -1.45 1.79
C ASN A 175 12.32 -0.78 2.33
N LEU A 176 12.96 -1.39 3.33
CA LEU A 176 14.24 -0.93 3.84
C LEU A 176 15.35 -1.08 2.80
N ALA A 177 15.40 -2.23 2.11
CA ALA A 177 16.39 -2.48 1.06
C ALA A 177 16.24 -1.51 -0.12
N TRP A 178 15.02 -1.20 -0.55
CA TRP A 178 14.75 -0.19 -1.56
C TRP A 178 15.29 1.18 -1.14
N LYS A 179 14.92 1.64 0.05
CA LYS A 179 15.41 2.93 0.58
C LYS A 179 16.93 2.98 0.70
N MET A 180 17.56 1.89 1.12
CA MET A 180 19.02 1.76 1.16
C MET A 180 19.64 1.88 -0.23
N ALA A 181 19.06 1.19 -1.22
CA ALA A 181 19.52 1.23 -2.61
C ALA A 181 19.37 2.61 -3.24
N GLU A 182 18.27 3.32 -2.97
CA GLU A 182 18.05 4.70 -3.44
C GLU A 182 19.09 5.68 -2.87
N ASN A 183 19.52 5.47 -1.62
CA ASN A 183 20.45 6.35 -0.92
C ASN A 183 21.91 5.89 -0.99
N ASP A 184 22.21 4.82 -1.73
CA ASP A 184 23.55 4.20 -1.78
C ASP A 184 24.10 3.82 -0.38
N ASP A 185 23.20 3.46 0.55
CA ASP A 185 23.52 3.16 1.95
C ASP A 185 23.54 1.65 2.19
N ASN A 186 24.63 1.13 2.75
CA ASN A 186 24.80 -0.29 3.13
C ASN A 186 24.25 -1.29 2.09
N ILE A 187 24.74 -1.17 0.85
CA ILE A 187 24.19 -1.91 -0.30
C ILE A 187 24.25 -3.44 -0.15
N GLU A 188 25.24 -3.97 0.59
CA GLU A 188 25.34 -5.41 0.85
C GLU A 188 24.26 -5.92 1.81
N LEU A 189 23.91 -5.13 2.83
CA LEU A 189 22.77 -5.47 3.69
C LEU A 189 21.45 -5.35 2.90
N ALA A 190 21.31 -4.31 2.08
CA ALA A 190 20.15 -4.15 1.19
C ALA A 190 19.99 -5.36 0.26
N LYS A 191 21.08 -5.82 -0.35
CA LYS A 191 21.12 -7.02 -1.21
C LYS A 191 20.60 -8.24 -0.48
N LYS A 192 21.08 -8.51 0.73
CA LYS A 192 20.62 -9.67 1.53
C LYS A 192 19.12 -9.58 1.82
N MET A 193 18.64 -8.43 2.29
CA MET A 193 17.23 -8.22 2.62
C MET A 193 16.31 -8.35 1.40
N ALA A 194 16.70 -7.76 0.27
CA ALA A 194 15.93 -7.84 -0.97
C ALA A 194 15.93 -9.26 -1.55
N TYR A 195 17.05 -9.98 -1.45
CA TYR A 195 17.14 -11.39 -1.85
C TYR A 195 16.17 -12.25 -1.03
N ASP A 196 16.23 -12.18 0.30
CA ASP A 196 15.39 -12.98 1.18
C ASP A 196 13.90 -12.70 0.94
N ALA A 197 13.53 -11.42 0.78
CA ALA A 197 12.16 -11.01 0.45
C ALA A 197 11.71 -11.55 -0.92
N THR A 198 12.54 -11.40 -1.96
CA THR A 198 12.25 -11.87 -3.32
C THR A 198 12.05 -13.38 -3.36
N MET A 199 12.95 -14.13 -2.73
CA MET A 199 12.87 -15.59 -2.71
C MET A 199 11.66 -16.09 -1.92
N TYR A 200 11.30 -15.42 -0.82
CA TYR A 200 10.05 -15.68 -0.11
C TYR A 200 8.83 -15.46 -1.01
N ALA A 201 8.72 -14.29 -1.67
CA ALA A 201 7.56 -13.99 -2.50
C ALA A 201 7.46 -14.91 -3.73
N LYS A 202 8.60 -15.28 -4.33
CA LYS A 202 8.63 -16.28 -5.40
C LYS A 202 8.10 -17.64 -4.92
N GLY A 203 8.57 -18.08 -3.75
CA GLY A 203 8.07 -19.31 -3.12
C GLY A 203 6.57 -19.27 -2.85
N GLU A 204 6.03 -18.13 -2.44
CA GLU A 204 4.58 -17.96 -2.23
C GLU A 204 3.77 -18.05 -3.53
N VAL A 205 4.32 -17.60 -4.67
CA VAL A 205 3.66 -17.74 -5.98
C VAL A 205 3.54 -19.22 -6.37
N GLU A 206 4.61 -19.99 -6.17
CA GLU A 206 4.71 -21.40 -6.55
C GLU A 206 3.94 -22.31 -5.57
N LYS A 207 4.09 -22.05 -4.27
CA LYS A 207 3.52 -22.84 -3.18
C LYS A 207 3.06 -21.91 -2.05
N PRO A 208 1.83 -21.38 -2.12
CA PRO A 208 1.27 -20.53 -1.09
C PRO A 208 1.30 -21.21 0.28
N SER A 209 1.81 -20.53 1.30
CA SER A 209 1.83 -21.07 2.67
C SER A 209 0.52 -20.81 3.42
N ASP A 210 -0.18 -19.73 3.07
CA ASP A 210 -1.47 -19.35 3.66
C ASP A 210 -2.68 -19.92 2.88
N LYS A 211 -3.83 -19.99 3.55
CA LYS A 211 -5.11 -20.30 2.90
C LYS A 211 -5.58 -19.13 2.04
N LYS A 212 -6.25 -19.43 0.93
CA LYS A 212 -6.90 -18.43 0.09
C LYS A 212 -7.96 -17.67 0.90
N PRO A 213 -7.94 -16.33 0.93
CA PRO A 213 -9.04 -15.57 1.50
C PRO A 213 -10.37 -15.93 0.83
N GLU A 214 -11.44 -16.04 1.62
CA GLU A 214 -12.78 -16.41 1.12
C GLU A 214 -13.30 -15.39 0.09
N GLY A 215 -13.05 -14.09 0.33
CA GLY A 215 -13.45 -12.99 -0.55
C GLY A 215 -12.62 -12.83 -1.82
N MET A 216 -11.66 -13.71 -2.11
CA MET A 216 -10.84 -13.65 -3.34
C MET A 216 -11.05 -14.86 -4.24
N THR A 217 -11.11 -14.63 -5.56
CA THR A 217 -10.98 -15.70 -6.54
C THR A 217 -9.54 -16.24 -6.57
N SER A 218 -9.34 -17.48 -7.02
CA SER A 218 -7.99 -18.05 -7.16
C SER A 218 -7.10 -17.24 -8.10
N LYS A 219 -7.69 -16.62 -9.14
CA LYS A 219 -6.98 -15.73 -10.05
C LYS A 219 -6.50 -14.45 -9.36
N GLN A 220 -7.37 -13.77 -8.60
CA GLN A 220 -6.98 -12.58 -7.83
C GLN A 220 -5.91 -12.91 -6.80
N TRP A 221 -6.05 -14.05 -6.12
CA TRP A 221 -5.09 -14.48 -5.10
C TRP A 221 -3.71 -14.78 -5.68
N LYS A 222 -3.65 -15.45 -6.84
CA LYS A 222 -2.39 -15.66 -7.57
C LYS A 222 -1.80 -14.33 -8.04
N GLN A 223 -2.61 -13.47 -8.66
CA GLN A 223 -2.17 -12.17 -9.16
C GLN A 223 -1.58 -11.31 -8.04
N GLN A 224 -2.18 -11.28 -6.85
CA GLN A 224 -1.65 -10.54 -5.71
C GLN A 224 -0.24 -10.99 -5.32
N ARG A 225 0.03 -12.30 -5.35
CA ARG A 225 1.35 -12.83 -5.05
C ARG A 225 2.36 -12.60 -6.15
N GLU A 226 1.94 -12.74 -7.41
CA GLU A 226 2.79 -12.39 -8.54
C GLU A 226 3.20 -10.92 -8.45
N THR A 227 2.27 -10.02 -8.13
CA THR A 227 2.56 -8.60 -7.90
C THR A 227 3.55 -8.38 -6.74
N ASN A 228 3.42 -9.11 -5.63
CA ASN A 228 4.40 -9.02 -4.54
C ASN A 228 5.79 -9.51 -4.98
N TYR A 229 5.87 -10.61 -5.74
CA TYR A 229 7.13 -11.10 -6.30
C TYR A 229 7.74 -10.10 -7.28
N ALA A 230 6.94 -9.48 -8.15
CA ALA A 230 7.41 -8.46 -9.08
C ALA A 230 8.02 -7.27 -8.33
N MET A 231 7.33 -6.74 -7.32
CA MET A 231 7.80 -5.60 -6.53
C MET A 231 9.11 -5.91 -5.78
N PHE A 232 9.19 -7.07 -5.12
CA PHE A 232 10.40 -7.45 -4.40
C PHE A 232 11.56 -7.77 -5.36
N GLY A 233 11.24 -8.48 -6.45
CA GLY A 233 12.19 -8.81 -7.51
C GLY A 233 12.77 -7.56 -8.16
N ASP A 234 11.97 -6.52 -8.39
CA ASP A 234 12.46 -5.26 -8.94
C ASP A 234 13.43 -4.54 -8.00
N THR A 235 13.11 -4.49 -6.69
CA THR A 235 14.04 -3.98 -5.66
C THR A 235 15.37 -4.72 -5.70
N TYR A 236 15.33 -6.05 -5.74
CA TYR A 236 16.54 -6.86 -5.79
C TYR A 236 17.31 -6.67 -7.11
N ALA A 237 16.62 -6.62 -8.25
CA ALA A 237 17.23 -6.39 -9.55
C ALA A 237 17.87 -4.99 -9.66
N PHE A 238 17.27 -3.97 -9.03
CA PHE A 238 17.86 -2.64 -8.92
C PHE A 238 19.16 -2.66 -8.12
N ILE A 239 19.18 -3.32 -6.96
CA ILE A 239 20.38 -3.48 -6.13
C ILE A 239 21.48 -4.23 -6.90
N LEU A 240 21.14 -5.35 -7.53
CA LEU A 240 22.10 -6.11 -8.32
C LEU A 240 22.63 -5.33 -9.52
N TYR A 241 21.79 -4.50 -10.16
CA TYR A 241 22.24 -3.58 -11.21
C TYR A 241 23.28 -2.59 -10.69
N LYS A 242 23.07 -1.99 -9.51
CA LYS A 242 24.06 -1.10 -8.88
C LYS A 242 25.37 -1.81 -8.55
N LEU A 243 25.30 -3.09 -8.17
CA LEU A 243 26.47 -3.93 -7.88
C LEU A 243 27.15 -4.52 -9.13
N GLY A 244 26.62 -4.26 -10.34
CA GLY A 244 27.17 -4.78 -11.59
C GLY A 244 26.85 -6.26 -11.86
N ASP A 245 26.01 -6.91 -11.05
CA ASP A 245 25.56 -8.29 -11.29
C ASP A 245 24.36 -8.33 -12.24
N PHE A 246 24.61 -7.91 -13.47
CA PHE A 246 23.57 -7.78 -14.51
C PHE A 246 22.99 -9.13 -14.92
N LYS A 247 23.81 -10.19 -14.94
CA LYS A 247 23.40 -11.53 -15.35
C LYS A 247 22.35 -12.11 -14.40
N THR A 248 22.55 -11.96 -13.09
CA THR A 248 21.58 -12.44 -12.08
C THR A 248 20.33 -11.57 -12.07
N ALA A 249 20.48 -10.26 -12.23
CA ALA A 249 19.38 -9.31 -12.17
C ALA A 249 18.43 -9.38 -13.37
N TYR A 250 18.96 -9.63 -14.57
CA TYR A 250 18.19 -9.64 -15.82
C TYR A 250 16.93 -10.52 -15.80
N PRO A 251 17.00 -11.83 -15.46
CA PRO A 251 15.80 -12.67 -15.44
C PRO A 251 14.77 -12.19 -14.41
N ILE A 252 15.20 -11.60 -13.29
CA ILE A 252 14.32 -11.12 -12.22
C ILE A 252 13.56 -9.86 -12.69
N ALA A 253 14.26 -8.90 -13.30
CA ALA A 253 13.63 -7.71 -13.87
C ALA A 253 12.67 -8.06 -15.03
N LYS A 254 13.03 -9.05 -15.84
CA LYS A 254 12.15 -9.57 -16.90
C LYS A 254 10.85 -10.13 -16.34
N ASP A 255 10.94 -10.95 -15.29
CA ASP A 255 9.76 -11.51 -14.61
C ASP A 255 8.89 -10.38 -14.06
N ALA A 256 9.49 -9.42 -13.35
CA ALA A 256 8.77 -8.30 -12.74
C ALA A 256 8.03 -7.44 -13.77
N ALA A 257 8.69 -7.09 -14.89
CA ALA A 257 8.06 -6.36 -15.99
C ALA A 257 6.94 -7.19 -16.66
N THR A 258 7.15 -8.49 -16.85
CA THR A 258 6.17 -9.39 -17.49
C THR A 258 4.91 -9.55 -16.63
N ILE A 259 5.06 -9.69 -15.32
CA ILE A 259 3.94 -9.75 -14.36
C ILE A 259 3.10 -8.46 -14.41
N ASN A 260 3.77 -7.32 -14.54
CA ASN A 260 3.14 -6.01 -14.77
C ASN A 260 2.75 -5.77 -16.24
N LYS A 261 2.72 -6.85 -17.04
CA LYS A 261 2.23 -6.90 -18.43
C LYS A 261 2.97 -5.94 -19.36
N LEU A 262 4.22 -5.60 -19.03
CA LEU A 262 5.05 -4.64 -19.76
C LEU A 262 4.40 -3.26 -19.91
N LYS A 263 3.50 -2.89 -18.99
CA LYS A 263 2.77 -1.60 -19.05
C LYS A 263 3.34 -0.54 -18.13
N ASP A 264 4.08 -0.96 -17.12
CA ASP A 264 4.64 -0.06 -16.11
C ASP A 264 6.05 0.42 -16.54
N PRO A 265 6.25 1.72 -16.79
CA PRO A 265 7.52 2.24 -17.26
C PRO A 265 8.70 2.00 -16.30
N GLU A 266 8.48 1.87 -14.99
CA GLU A 266 9.57 1.68 -14.02
C GLU A 266 10.16 0.27 -14.11
N TYR A 267 9.29 -0.75 -14.09
CA TYR A 267 9.71 -2.14 -14.30
C TYR A 267 10.32 -2.34 -15.70
N ASN A 268 9.74 -1.70 -16.72
CA ASN A 268 10.28 -1.75 -18.08
C ASN A 268 11.64 -1.07 -18.19
N GLU A 269 11.86 0.05 -17.47
CA GLU A 269 13.18 0.70 -17.37
C GLU A 269 14.21 -0.26 -16.77
N ARG A 270 13.89 -0.91 -15.64
CA ARG A 270 14.81 -1.88 -15.03
C ARG A 270 15.14 -3.03 -15.96
N TYR A 271 14.13 -3.57 -16.64
CA TYR A 271 14.31 -4.64 -17.62
C TYR A 271 15.16 -4.18 -18.81
N ALA A 272 14.89 -3.01 -19.38
CA ALA A 272 15.64 -2.44 -20.51
C ALA A 272 17.12 -2.21 -20.18
N LEU A 273 17.41 -1.57 -19.04
CA LEU A 273 18.77 -1.28 -18.60
C LEU A 273 19.57 -2.57 -18.35
N LEU A 274 18.92 -3.62 -17.84
CA LEU A 274 19.57 -4.92 -17.66
C LEU A 274 19.74 -5.67 -18.98
N ALA A 275 18.79 -5.55 -19.91
CA ALA A 275 18.89 -6.12 -21.24
C ALA A 275 20.09 -5.53 -22.01
N GLU A 276 20.27 -4.21 -21.98
CA GLU A 276 21.41 -3.51 -22.59
C GLU A 276 22.76 -4.07 -22.11
N LYS A 277 22.87 -4.40 -20.82
CA LYS A 277 24.12 -4.90 -20.21
C LYS A 277 24.33 -6.42 -20.35
N THR A 278 23.30 -7.18 -20.72
CA THR A 278 23.33 -8.65 -20.61
C THR A 278 23.08 -9.35 -21.95
N LEU A 279 22.20 -8.83 -22.79
CA LEU A 279 21.82 -9.45 -24.05
C LEU A 279 22.72 -8.98 -25.21
N PRO A 280 22.74 -9.73 -26.34
CA PRO A 280 23.26 -9.22 -27.60
C PRO A 280 22.62 -7.87 -27.99
N SER A 281 23.38 -7.02 -28.67
CA SER A 281 22.93 -5.68 -29.11
C SER A 281 21.61 -5.76 -29.89
N THR A 282 21.51 -6.69 -30.83
CA THR A 282 20.30 -6.89 -31.65
C THR A 282 19.06 -7.22 -30.82
N GLU A 283 19.20 -8.06 -29.80
CA GLU A 283 18.07 -8.48 -28.96
C GLU A 283 17.63 -7.39 -27.99
N SER A 284 18.60 -6.77 -27.31
CA SER A 284 18.33 -5.63 -26.40
C SER A 284 17.72 -4.46 -27.16
N LYS A 285 18.24 -4.12 -28.34
CA LYS A 285 17.69 -3.08 -29.20
C LYS A 285 16.23 -3.35 -29.56
N LYS A 286 15.92 -4.55 -30.06
CA LYS A 286 14.54 -4.92 -30.44
C LYS A 286 13.57 -4.80 -29.27
N LEU A 287 14.00 -5.24 -28.07
CA LEU A 287 13.19 -5.11 -26.86
C LEU A 287 12.92 -3.65 -26.51
N ILE A 288 13.96 -2.82 -26.49
CA ILE A 288 13.87 -1.42 -26.07
C ILE A 288 13.10 -0.58 -27.11
N GLU A 289 13.31 -0.82 -28.39
CA GLU A 289 12.50 -0.24 -29.48
C GLU A 289 11.01 -0.52 -29.27
N GLN A 290 10.65 -1.73 -28.86
CA GLN A 290 9.26 -2.10 -28.61
C GLN A 290 8.66 -1.28 -27.46
N PHE A 291 9.39 -1.06 -26.36
CA PHE A 291 8.92 -0.19 -25.28
C PHE A 291 8.69 1.26 -25.73
N VAL A 292 9.55 1.77 -26.62
CA VAL A 292 9.36 3.10 -27.22
C VAL A 292 8.09 3.13 -28.08
N LYS A 293 7.92 2.15 -28.97
CA LYS A 293 6.73 2.01 -29.85
C LYS A 293 5.43 1.80 -29.08
N ASP A 294 5.50 1.16 -27.91
CA ASP A 294 4.35 0.97 -27.04
C ASP A 294 4.04 2.18 -26.14
N GLY A 295 4.90 3.21 -26.16
CA GLY A 295 4.72 4.41 -25.34
C GLY A 295 4.96 4.17 -23.85
N VAL A 296 5.69 3.12 -23.49
CA VAL A 296 5.98 2.68 -22.11
C VAL A 296 7.48 2.77 -21.76
N ALA A 297 8.27 3.43 -22.60
CA ALA A 297 9.68 3.72 -22.35
C ALA A 297 9.86 4.99 -21.50
N SER A 298 10.63 4.90 -20.42
CA SER A 298 11.08 6.05 -19.65
C SER A 298 12.20 6.82 -20.38
N SER A 299 12.65 7.95 -19.82
CA SER A 299 13.82 8.67 -20.32
C SER A 299 15.08 7.81 -20.31
N LYS A 300 15.31 7.01 -19.26
CA LYS A 300 16.48 6.13 -19.16
C LYS A 300 16.37 4.92 -20.10
N THR A 301 15.16 4.41 -20.36
CA THR A 301 14.95 3.39 -21.41
C THR A 301 15.40 3.93 -22.78
N LYS A 302 15.09 5.19 -23.10
CA LYS A 302 15.52 5.84 -24.36
C LYS A 302 17.02 6.11 -24.38
N GLU A 303 17.62 6.45 -23.24
CA GLU A 303 19.07 6.58 -23.11
C GLU A 303 19.79 5.23 -23.35
N ALA A 304 19.26 4.13 -22.82
CA ALA A 304 19.76 2.79 -23.12
C ALA A 304 19.72 2.48 -24.64
N LEU A 305 18.63 2.88 -25.31
CA LEU A 305 18.53 2.77 -26.77
C LEU A 305 19.60 3.60 -27.49
N LYS A 306 19.85 4.83 -27.00
CA LYS A 306 20.91 5.70 -27.52
C LYS A 306 22.27 5.05 -27.38
N ASN A 307 22.59 4.48 -26.23
CA ASN A 307 23.86 3.79 -25.99
C ASN A 307 24.08 2.64 -26.99
N ILE A 308 23.04 1.86 -27.26
CA ILE A 308 23.08 0.79 -28.27
C ILE A 308 23.30 1.36 -29.66
N TYR A 309 22.53 2.40 -30.05
CA TYR A 309 22.66 3.05 -31.35
C TYR A 309 24.07 3.58 -31.58
N VAL A 310 24.64 4.30 -30.62
CA VAL A 310 25.99 4.88 -30.70
C VAL A 310 27.04 3.79 -30.81
N LYS A 311 26.90 2.69 -30.06
CA LYS A 311 27.81 1.55 -30.15
C LYS A 311 27.79 0.89 -31.52
N GLU A 312 26.63 0.81 -32.17
CA GLU A 312 26.47 0.23 -33.51
C GLU A 312 26.93 1.17 -34.63
N LYS A 313 26.71 2.48 -34.48
CA LYS A 313 26.95 3.49 -35.52
C LYS A 313 28.26 4.25 -35.34
N SER A 314 28.93 4.10 -34.20
CA SER A 314 30.07 4.91 -33.78
C SER A 314 29.80 6.43 -33.82
N SER A 315 28.53 6.84 -33.73
CA SER A 315 28.08 8.23 -33.81
C SER A 315 26.67 8.39 -33.24
N GLU A 316 26.38 9.54 -32.67
CA GLU A 316 25.03 9.95 -32.25
C GLU A 316 24.19 10.52 -33.40
N ALA A 317 24.83 10.84 -34.53
CA ALA A 317 24.17 11.48 -35.66
C ALA A 317 23.00 10.63 -36.17
N GLY A 318 21.81 11.25 -36.23
CA GLY A 318 20.57 10.62 -36.69
C GLY A 318 19.78 9.88 -35.60
N PHE A 319 20.25 9.83 -34.35
CA PHE A 319 19.52 9.19 -33.26
C PHE A 319 18.16 9.86 -32.99
N ASP A 320 18.09 11.19 -32.94
CA ASP A 320 16.84 11.91 -32.67
C ASP A 320 15.77 11.62 -33.73
N THR A 321 16.17 11.60 -35.01
CA THR A 321 15.29 11.21 -36.13
C THR A 321 14.81 9.77 -35.99
N TYR A 322 15.71 8.86 -35.63
CA TYR A 322 15.39 7.45 -35.41
C TYR A 322 14.42 7.26 -34.24
N LEU A 323 14.65 7.94 -33.11
CA LEU A 323 13.78 7.89 -31.94
C LEU A 323 12.40 8.47 -32.26
N ALA A 324 12.34 9.62 -32.94
CA ALA A 324 11.08 10.25 -33.34
C ALA A 324 10.23 9.35 -34.26
N ALA A 325 10.86 8.58 -35.14
CA ALA A 325 10.17 7.60 -35.98
C ALA A 325 9.55 6.46 -35.15
N LEU A 326 10.25 5.95 -34.14
CA LEU A 326 9.69 4.93 -33.23
C LEU A 326 8.52 5.47 -32.40
N GLU A 327 8.61 6.72 -31.95
CA GLU A 327 7.57 7.36 -31.15
C GLU A 327 6.31 7.72 -31.98
N ALA A 328 6.43 7.82 -33.30
CA ALA A 328 5.28 8.02 -34.17
C ALA A 328 4.29 6.86 -34.08
N ASP A 329 4.79 5.62 -34.02
CA ASP A 329 3.98 4.40 -33.82
C ASP A 329 3.21 4.46 -32.50
N ALA A 330 3.87 4.90 -31.42
CA ALA A 330 3.25 5.04 -30.10
C ALA A 330 2.10 6.05 -30.11
N LYS A 331 2.27 7.18 -30.82
CA LYS A 331 1.23 8.21 -30.95
C LYS A 331 0.01 7.69 -31.71
N ILE A 332 0.20 6.87 -32.74
CA ILE A 332 -0.91 6.22 -33.47
C ILE A 332 -1.66 5.27 -32.54
N LYS A 333 -0.95 4.37 -31.86
CA LYS A 333 -1.56 3.39 -30.95
C LYS A 333 -2.35 4.06 -29.82
N LYS A 334 -1.82 5.14 -29.23
CA LYS A 334 -2.49 5.90 -28.18
C LYS A 334 -3.77 6.59 -28.69
N ARG A 335 -3.78 7.08 -29.94
CA ARG A 335 -4.99 7.64 -30.56
C ARG A 335 -6.07 6.57 -30.75
N ASP A 336 -5.68 5.38 -31.21
CA ASP A 336 -6.61 4.27 -31.41
C ASP A 336 -7.21 3.75 -30.09
N GLU A 337 -6.41 3.70 -29.02
CA GLU A 337 -6.89 3.33 -27.68
C GLU A 337 -7.91 4.34 -27.14
N ILE A 338 -7.65 5.64 -27.30
CA ILE A 338 -8.60 6.70 -26.91
C ILE A 338 -9.89 6.58 -27.72
N ALA A 339 -9.79 6.41 -29.05
CA ALA A 339 -10.96 6.28 -29.92
C ALA A 339 -11.85 5.08 -29.59
N LYS A 340 -11.28 3.98 -29.06
CA LYS A 340 -12.02 2.79 -28.60
C LYS A 340 -12.64 2.94 -27.20
N SER A 341 -12.26 3.98 -26.47
CA SER A 341 -12.71 4.24 -25.09
C SER A 341 -13.80 5.31 -24.99
N ILE A 342 -14.19 5.91 -26.11
CA ILE A 342 -15.31 6.86 -26.29
C ILE A 342 -16.50 6.07 -26.85
#